data_AF-A0A2E5MVR6-F1
#
_entry.id   AF-A0A2E5MVR6-F1
#
_cell.length_a   1.000
_cell.length_b   1.000
_cell.length_c   1.000
_cell.angle_alpha   90.00
_cell.angle_beta   90.00
_cell.angle_gamma   90.00
#
_symmetry.space_group_name_H-M   'P 1'
#
loop_
_entity.id
_entity.type
_entity.pdbx_description
1 polymer ?
#
loop_
_entity_poly.entity_id
_entity_poly.type
_entity_poly.pdbx_seq_one_letter_code
_entity_poly.pdbx_strand_id
1 'polypeptide(L)'
;MSNLQLTVHEFLTIMGTLDEHLEEAGFKGESAIYDAWYQQWRDVEAKVEKLTMMDRADMLFDGKVIINDISDDHLVEVRACINEQISIHKKMIKENDIDADPDDLEIWENRLAAIKDL
;
A
#
# COMPACT_ATOMS: atom_id res chain seq x y z
N MET A 1 9.91 -18.25 -6.52
CA MET A 1 8.72 -17.40 -6.65
C MET A 1 8.16 -17.27 -5.25
N SER A 2 8.27 -16.09 -4.67
CA SER A 2 7.76 -15.77 -3.34
C SER A 2 6.38 -15.14 -3.50
N ASN A 3 5.49 -15.37 -2.53
CA ASN A 3 4.20 -14.68 -2.49
C ASN A 3 4.32 -13.50 -1.53
N LEU A 4 3.79 -12.35 -1.94
CA LEU A 4 3.65 -11.20 -1.04
C LEU A 4 2.22 -11.16 -0.52
N GLN A 5 2.09 -11.11 0.81
CA GLN A 5 0.80 -10.92 1.47
C GLN A 5 0.76 -9.53 2.14
N LEU A 6 -0.20 -8.72 1.73
CA LEU A 6 -0.50 -7.40 2.27
C LEU A 6 -1.86 -7.42 2.99
N THR A 7 -2.07 -6.52 3.94
CA THR A 7 -3.42 -6.16 4.35
C THR A 7 -4.13 -5.45 3.20
N VAL A 8 -5.46 -5.40 3.24
CA VAL A 8 -6.23 -4.60 2.28
C VAL A 8 -5.84 -3.13 2.38
N HIS A 9 -5.65 -2.60 3.60
CA HIS A 9 -5.18 -1.24 3.83
C HIS A 9 -3.84 -0.98 3.13
N GLU A 10 -2.82 -1.81 3.38
CA GLU A 10 -1.49 -1.65 2.79
C GLU A 10 -1.54 -1.71 1.26
N PHE A 11 -2.30 -2.66 0.69
CA PHE A 11 -2.43 -2.82 -0.74
C PHE A 11 -3.12 -1.62 -1.40
N LEU A 12 -4.22 -1.14 -0.84
CA LEU A 12 -4.93 0.03 -1.36
C LEU A 12 -4.07 1.29 -1.27
N THR A 13 -3.36 1.49 -0.16
CA THR A 13 -2.48 2.65 0.01
C THR A 13 -1.32 2.63 -1.00
N ILE A 14 -0.67 1.48 -1.21
CA ILE A 14 0.42 1.35 -2.20
C ILE A 14 -0.09 1.68 -3.61
N MET A 15 -1.23 1.10 -4.01
CA MET A 15 -1.78 1.34 -5.34
C MET A 15 -2.25 2.79 -5.52
N GLY A 16 -2.84 3.39 -4.48
CA GLY A 16 -3.21 4.81 -4.47
C GLY A 16 -2.00 5.73 -4.63
N THR A 17 -0.90 5.49 -3.90
CA THR A 17 0.35 6.25 -4.06
C THR A 17 0.90 6.16 -5.48
N LEU A 18 0.91 4.97 -6.07
CA LEU A 18 1.36 4.79 -7.46
C LEU A 18 0.45 5.50 -8.46
N ASP A 19 -0.87 5.47 -8.25
CA ASP A 19 -1.84 6.18 -9.08
C ASP A 19 -1.61 7.70 -9.05
N GLU A 20 -1.46 8.27 -7.86
CA GLU A 20 -1.18 9.70 -7.67
C GLU A 20 0.12 10.11 -8.38
N HIS A 21 1.19 9.33 -8.21
CA HIS A 21 2.47 9.59 -8.89
C HIS A 21 2.34 9.53 -10.43
N LEU A 22 1.62 8.54 -10.94
CA LEU A 22 1.40 8.40 -12.38
C LEU A 22 0.52 9.53 -12.91
N GLU A 23 -0.52 9.93 -12.19
CA GLU A 23 -1.36 11.08 -12.53
C GLU A 23 -0.53 12.37 -12.60
N GLU A 24 0.31 12.64 -11.60
CA GLU A 24 1.22 13.80 -11.58
C GLU A 24 2.20 13.80 -12.76
N ALA A 25 2.65 12.62 -13.18
CA ALA A 25 3.49 12.44 -14.37
C ALA A 25 2.72 12.47 -15.71
N GLY A 26 1.38 12.60 -15.67
CA GLY A 26 0.51 12.55 -16.84
C GLY A 26 0.45 11.16 -17.50
N PHE A 27 0.53 10.10 -16.69
CA PHE A 27 0.56 8.69 -17.08
C PHE A 27 1.69 8.34 -18.08
N LYS A 28 2.82 9.06 -17.98
CA LYS A 28 4.02 8.81 -18.79
C LYS A 28 5.12 8.06 -18.04
N GLY A 29 4.93 7.79 -16.75
CA GLY A 29 5.85 7.01 -15.93
C GLY A 29 5.72 5.50 -16.22
N GLU A 30 6.81 4.77 -16.03
CA GLU A 30 6.80 3.30 -16.01
C GLU A 30 6.71 2.85 -14.55
N SER A 31 5.81 1.90 -14.28
CA SER A 31 5.69 1.22 -12.99
C SER A 31 5.74 -0.28 -13.24
N ALA A 32 6.53 -1.00 -12.46
CA ALA A 32 6.60 -2.46 -12.53
C ALA A 32 5.34 -3.10 -11.91
N ILE A 33 4.68 -2.38 -11.00
CA ILE A 33 3.52 -2.85 -10.23
C ILE A 33 2.19 -2.41 -10.83
N TYR A 34 2.05 -1.14 -11.21
CA TYR A 34 0.74 -0.51 -11.37
C TYR A 34 -0.17 -1.27 -12.35
N ASP A 35 0.28 -1.47 -13.59
CA ASP A 35 -0.49 -2.20 -14.60
C ASP A 35 -0.73 -3.66 -14.20
N ALA A 36 0.25 -4.30 -13.56
CA ALA A 36 0.17 -5.69 -13.17
C ALA A 36 -0.87 -5.92 -12.07
N TRP A 37 -1.05 -4.95 -11.16
CA TRP A 37 -1.94 -5.08 -10.00
C TRP A 37 -3.25 -4.31 -10.16
N TYR A 38 -3.39 -3.49 -11.21
CA TYR A 38 -4.53 -2.58 -11.42
C TYR A 38 -5.88 -3.29 -11.34
N GLN A 39 -6.06 -4.42 -12.04
CA GLN A 39 -7.34 -5.12 -12.01
C GLN A 39 -7.69 -5.64 -10.62
N GLN A 40 -6.69 -6.19 -9.90
CA GLN A 40 -6.88 -6.64 -8.52
C GLN A 40 -7.18 -5.48 -7.58
N TRP A 41 -6.57 -4.32 -7.81
CA TRP A 41 -6.86 -3.08 -7.10
C TRP A 41 -8.33 -2.66 -7.26
N ARG A 42 -8.80 -2.51 -8.49
CA ARG A 42 -10.20 -2.16 -8.78
C ARG A 42 -11.19 -3.16 -8.18
N ASP A 43 -10.87 -4.45 -8.21
CA ASP A 43 -11.70 -5.50 -7.63
C ASP A 43 -11.78 -5.43 -6.09
N VAL A 44 -10.67 -5.09 -5.42
CA VAL A 44 -10.63 -4.89 -3.96
C VAL A 44 -11.38 -3.62 -3.57
N GLU A 45 -11.16 -2.51 -4.26
CA GLU A 45 -11.91 -1.26 -4.02
C GLU A 45 -13.42 -1.48 -4.14
N ALA A 46 -13.87 -2.08 -5.23
CA ALA A 46 -15.29 -2.33 -5.47
C ALA A 46 -15.93 -3.27 -4.41
N LYS A 47 -15.13 -4.10 -3.73
CA LYS A 47 -15.60 -4.91 -2.58
C LYS A 47 -15.69 -4.04 -1.33
N VAL A 48 -14.65 -3.28 -1.01
CA VAL A 48 -14.56 -2.43 0.18
C VAL A 48 -15.65 -1.33 0.17
N GLU A 49 -15.96 -0.76 -0.99
CA GLU A 49 -17.00 0.26 -1.15
C GLU A 49 -18.41 -0.23 -0.78
N LYS A 50 -18.69 -1.53 -0.98
CA LYS A 50 -20.00 -2.14 -0.69
C LYS A 50 -20.22 -2.48 0.78
N LEU A 51 -19.17 -2.40 1.59
CA LEU A 51 -19.21 -2.76 3.00
C LEU A 51 -19.81 -1.62 3.85
N THR A 52 -20.45 -2.01 4.96
CA THR A 52 -20.82 -1.05 6.01
C THR A 52 -19.56 -0.46 6.64
N MET A 53 -19.67 0.64 7.39
CA MET A 53 -18.52 1.28 8.02
C MET A 53 -17.73 0.32 8.93
N MET A 54 -18.43 -0.52 9.71
CA MET A 54 -17.79 -1.48 10.62
C MET A 54 -17.11 -2.60 9.83
N ASP A 55 -17.83 -3.22 8.88
CA ASP A 55 -17.24 -4.30 8.05
C ASP A 55 -16.08 -3.79 7.20
N ARG A 56 -16.11 -2.51 6.79
CA ARG A 56 -15.03 -1.85 6.06
C ARG A 56 -13.78 -1.75 6.92
N ALA A 57 -13.90 -1.33 8.17
CA ALA A 57 -12.76 -1.26 9.08
C ALA A 57 -12.14 -2.65 9.28
N ASP A 58 -12.97 -3.65 9.57
CA ASP A 58 -12.51 -5.05 9.73
C ASP A 58 -11.81 -5.53 8.44
N MET A 59 -12.39 -5.29 7.27
CA MET A 59 -11.78 -5.69 5.99
C MET A 59 -10.45 -4.98 5.72
N LEU A 60 -10.32 -3.69 6.03
CA LEU A 60 -9.09 -2.93 5.79
C LEU A 60 -7.91 -3.49 6.58
N PHE A 61 -8.12 -3.83 7.85
CA PHE A 61 -7.04 -4.27 8.75
C PHE A 61 -6.85 -5.80 8.78
N ASP A 62 -7.94 -6.57 8.78
CA ASP A 62 -7.87 -8.04 8.86
C ASP A 62 -7.81 -8.71 7.49
N GLY A 63 -8.45 -8.10 6.48
CA GLY A 63 -8.46 -8.61 5.12
C GLY A 63 -7.05 -8.68 4.53
N LYS A 64 -6.78 -9.73 3.76
CA LYS A 64 -5.47 -9.95 3.12
C LYS A 64 -5.60 -9.97 1.60
N VAL A 65 -4.61 -9.39 0.94
CA VAL A 65 -4.40 -9.44 -0.51
C VAL A 65 -3.13 -10.24 -0.76
N ILE A 66 -3.25 -11.31 -1.54
CA ILE A 66 -2.12 -12.14 -1.93
C ILE A 66 -1.72 -11.76 -3.36
N ILE A 67 -0.46 -11.39 -3.52
CA ILE A 67 0.19 -11.20 -4.81
C ILE A 67 1.08 -12.42 -5.08
N ASN A 68 0.75 -13.15 -6.14
CA ASN A 68 1.54 -14.29 -6.60
C ASN A 68 2.62 -13.81 -7.58
N ASP A 69 3.66 -14.62 -7.75
CA ASP A 69 4.69 -14.42 -8.77
C ASP A 69 5.39 -13.04 -8.69
N ILE A 70 5.75 -12.61 -7.47
CA ILE A 70 6.45 -11.34 -7.28
C ILE A 70 7.89 -11.41 -7.84
N SER A 71 8.28 -10.40 -8.61
CA SER A 71 9.62 -10.21 -9.13
C SER A 71 10.45 -9.31 -8.19
N ASP A 72 11.76 -9.30 -8.37
CA ASP A 72 12.64 -8.37 -7.63
C ASP A 72 12.30 -6.91 -7.93
N ASP A 73 11.92 -6.59 -9.17
CA ASP A 73 11.50 -5.23 -9.56
C ASP A 73 10.21 -4.81 -8.84
N HIS A 74 9.23 -5.72 -8.70
CA HIS A 74 8.04 -5.47 -7.88
C HIS A 74 8.45 -5.21 -6.42
N LEU A 75 9.37 -5.99 -5.85
CA LEU A 75 9.80 -5.79 -4.45
C LEU A 75 10.51 -4.45 -4.25
N VAL A 76 11.31 -4.00 -5.22
CA VAL A 76 11.97 -2.68 -5.18
C VAL A 76 10.93 -1.56 -5.14
N GLU A 77 9.93 -1.61 -6.02
CA GLU A 77 8.90 -0.57 -6.10
C GLU A 77 7.97 -0.60 -4.87
N VAL A 78 7.57 -1.78 -4.37
CA VAL A 78 6.82 -1.90 -3.10
C VAL A 78 7.61 -1.26 -1.95
N ARG A 79 8.92 -1.55 -1.84
CA ARG A 79 9.77 -0.95 -0.81
C ARG A 79 9.85 0.56 -0.96
N ALA A 80 9.86 1.10 -2.19
CA ALA A 80 9.85 2.54 -2.41
C ALA A 80 8.57 3.17 -1.85
N CYS A 81 7.38 2.64 -2.19
CA CYS A 81 6.10 3.11 -1.66
C CYS A 81 6.04 3.03 -0.13
N ILE A 82 6.52 1.95 0.48
CA ILE A 82 6.53 1.82 1.95
C ILE A 82 7.45 2.87 2.60
N ASN A 83 8.63 3.12 2.03
CA ASN A 83 9.53 4.14 2.57
C ASN A 83 8.94 5.56 2.44
N GLU A 84 8.17 5.82 1.40
CA GLU A 84 7.42 7.06 1.26
C GLU A 84 6.34 7.20 2.34
N GLN A 85 5.53 6.16 2.57
CA GLN A 85 4.54 6.16 3.67
C GLN A 85 5.19 6.41 5.02
N ILE A 86 6.30 5.72 5.34
CA ILE A 86 7.09 5.99 6.56
C ILE A 86 7.53 7.45 6.65
N SER A 87 7.95 8.04 5.53
CA SER A 87 8.41 9.44 5.48
C SER A 87 7.26 10.43 5.71
N ILE A 88 6.08 10.16 5.14
CA ILE A 88 4.85 10.94 5.33
C ILE A 88 4.44 10.91 6.80
N HIS A 89 4.28 9.73 7.40
CA HIS A 89 3.86 9.60 8.80
C HIS A 89 4.88 10.23 9.77
N LYS A 90 6.20 10.05 9.54
CA LYS A 90 7.24 10.73 10.32
C LYS A 90 7.14 12.25 10.25
N LYS A 91 6.81 12.79 9.08
CA LYS A 91 6.61 14.23 8.88
C LYS A 91 5.37 14.72 9.64
N MET A 92 4.23 14.04 9.51
CA MET A 92 2.99 14.38 10.22
C MET A 92 3.19 14.43 11.74
N ILE A 93 3.84 13.40 12.31
CA ILE A 93 4.18 13.35 13.74
C ILE A 93 5.08 14.52 14.14
N LYS A 94 6.12 14.81 13.35
CA LYS A 94 7.05 15.92 13.62
C LYS A 94 6.35 17.28 13.59
N GLU A 95 5.36 17.44 12.71
CA GLU A 95 4.61 18.68 12.51
C GLU A 95 3.43 18.83 13.49
N ASN A 96 3.19 17.83 14.36
CA ASN A 96 2.01 17.72 15.23
C ASN A 96 0.70 17.86 14.44
N ASP A 97 0.64 17.21 13.28
CA ASP A 97 -0.59 17.11 12.50
C ASP A 97 -1.69 16.41 13.32
N ILE A 98 -2.94 16.86 13.19
CA ILE A 98 -4.07 16.28 13.92
C ILE A 98 -4.36 14.84 13.50
N ASP A 99 -4.01 14.51 12.25
CA ASP A 99 -4.20 13.19 11.66
C ASP A 99 -2.96 12.30 11.87
N ALA A 100 -1.93 12.77 12.59
CA ALA A 100 -0.73 11.99 12.86
C ALA A 100 -1.02 10.85 13.84
N ASP A 101 -0.88 9.61 13.36
CA ASP A 101 -0.95 8.40 14.18
C ASP A 101 0.41 7.67 14.25
N PRO A 102 1.04 7.56 15.44
CA PRO A 102 2.23 6.74 15.62
C PRO A 102 2.03 5.25 15.33
N ASP A 103 0.82 4.72 15.51
CA ASP A 103 0.54 3.31 15.26
C ASP A 103 0.60 3.01 13.74
N ASP A 104 0.15 3.94 12.89
CA ASP A 104 0.29 3.83 11.44
C ASP A 104 1.77 3.80 11.01
N LEU A 105 2.62 4.63 11.64
CA LEU A 105 4.05 4.58 11.39
C LEU A 105 4.64 3.20 11.73
N GLU A 106 4.26 2.62 12.87
CA GLU A 106 4.70 1.30 13.29
C GLU A 106 4.27 0.21 12.30
N ILE A 107 3.04 0.28 11.77
CA ILE A 107 2.54 -0.63 10.73
C ILE A 107 3.49 -0.62 9.51
N TRP A 108 3.83 0.56 8.99
CA TRP A 108 4.70 0.67 7.81
C TRP A 108 6.14 0.25 8.08
N GLU A 109 6.70 0.57 9.26
CA GLU A 109 8.04 0.13 9.64
C GLU A 109 8.13 -1.40 9.79
N ASN A 110 7.12 -2.02 10.40
CA ASN A 110 7.00 -3.48 10.49
C ASN A 110 6.84 -4.12 9.11
N ARG A 111 6.05 -3.50 8.22
CA ARG A 111 5.88 -3.95 6.84
C ARG A 111 7.20 -3.90 6.05
N LEU A 112 7.97 -2.83 6.21
CA LEU A 112 9.30 -2.72 5.58
C LEU A 112 10.25 -3.81 6.07
N ALA A 113 10.22 -4.13 7.37
CA ALA A 113 11.02 -5.22 7.94
C ALA A 113 10.61 -6.57 7.34
N ALA A 114 9.31 -6.89 7.31
CA ALA A 114 8.80 -8.15 6.79
C ALA A 114 9.15 -8.37 5.30
N ILE A 115 9.21 -7.32 4.48
CA ILE A 115 9.54 -7.42 3.06
C ILE A 115 11.06 -7.50 2.82
N LYS A 116 11.90 -7.12 3.78
CA LYS A 116 13.36 -7.33 3.68
C LYS A 116 13.75 -8.80 3.79
N ASP A 117 12.92 -9.60 4.47
CA ASP A 117 13.16 -11.02 4.72
C ASP A 117 12.53 -11.94 3.65
N LEU A 118 11.89 -11.37 2.61
CA LEU A 118 11.34 -12.04 1.43
C LEU A 118 12.38 -12.15 0.30
#